data_AF-A0A1M7G8D8-F1
#
_entry.id   AF-A0A1M7G8D8-F1
#
_cell.length_a   1.000
_cell.length_b   1.000
_cell.length_c   1.000
_cell.angle_alpha   90.00
_cell.angle_beta   90.00
_cell.angle_gamma   90.00
#
_symmetry.space_group_name_H-M   'P 1'
#
loop_
_entity.id
_entity.type
_entity.pdbx_description
1 polymer ?
#
loop_
_entity_poly.entity_id
_entity_poly.type
_entity_poly.pdbx_seq_one_letter_code
_entity_poly.pdbx_strand_id
1 'polypeptide(L)'
;MQPRRNYSLTKRIFGLGLASLVSLSHAAPLIVLPAGEITRLSYAGQEFFDDKNGNHLPDRGDVFKGIVNITRIHGVASGADFSSQLADNELTGRFQFSIIDQSSDFGHLEFGLLPGDFFNFYVGQGSTKNFDPSSSNAYDRASDGQFWLGLQPGGVFESVNDRQPNGSTLNRAWADITANNTGYFLRSDLLRTILGKDAQHRVGNQFHGDHSTQAIFDNQVAGPSSFPSQFTFNIFGEFDVFAVPEPPTPLLILLGMTIGLSFRRCRNMSRRLQDRITPLNAAGSS
;
A
#
# COMPACT_ATOMS: atom_id res chain seq x y z
N MET A 1 -0.25 26.53 -55.28
CA MET A 1 -0.41 25.32 -54.44
C MET A 1 -0.79 25.75 -53.02
N GLN A 2 -2.03 25.49 -52.59
CA GLN A 2 -2.47 25.77 -51.22
C GLN A 2 -1.97 24.66 -50.27
N PRO A 3 -1.42 25.00 -49.09
CA PRO A 3 -1.04 23.99 -48.12
C PRO A 3 -2.30 23.36 -47.53
N ARG A 4 -2.53 22.08 -47.85
CA ARG A 4 -3.54 21.24 -47.18
C ARG A 4 -3.21 21.20 -45.69
N ARG A 5 -3.97 21.93 -44.87
CA ARG A 5 -3.86 21.87 -43.41
C ARG A 5 -4.30 20.47 -42.95
N ASN A 6 -3.37 19.76 -42.32
CA ASN A 6 -3.57 18.43 -41.72
C ASN A 6 -4.44 18.50 -40.45
N TYR A 7 -5.73 18.82 -40.59
CA TYR A 7 -6.71 18.79 -39.49
C TYR A 7 -7.02 17.36 -38.99
N SER A 8 -6.62 16.33 -39.74
CA SER A 8 -6.87 14.91 -39.43
C SER A 8 -6.03 14.41 -38.25
N LEU A 9 -4.75 14.80 -38.16
CA LEU A 9 -3.85 14.31 -37.12
C LEU A 9 -4.21 14.90 -35.74
N THR A 10 -4.56 16.18 -35.69
CA THR A 10 -4.94 16.87 -34.44
C THR A 10 -6.22 16.30 -33.85
N LYS A 11 -7.22 15.98 -34.69
CA LYS A 11 -8.48 15.34 -34.25
C LYS A 11 -8.24 13.91 -33.73
N ARG A 12 -7.34 13.15 -34.35
CA ARG A 12 -6.98 11.79 -33.90
C ARG A 12 -6.23 11.80 -32.57
N ILE A 13 -5.30 12.75 -32.37
CA ILE A 13 -4.59 12.93 -31.10
C ILE A 13 -5.56 13.36 -29.99
N PHE A 14 -6.51 14.25 -30.29
CA PHE A 14 -7.54 14.67 -29.33
C PHE A 14 -8.49 13.52 -28.96
N GLY A 15 -8.90 12.69 -29.95
CA GLY A 15 -9.74 11.51 -29.71
C GLY A 15 -9.03 10.42 -28.90
N LEU A 16 -7.75 10.15 -29.16
CA LEU A 16 -6.92 9.24 -28.37
C LEU A 16 -6.70 9.76 -26.94
N GLY A 17 -6.46 11.06 -26.79
CA GLY A 17 -6.36 11.71 -25.48
C GLY A 17 -7.65 11.65 -24.67
N LEU A 18 -8.81 11.85 -25.31
CA LEU A 18 -10.11 11.77 -24.64
C LEU A 18 -10.47 10.33 -24.24
N ALA A 19 -10.20 9.34 -25.11
CA ALA A 19 -10.45 7.92 -24.81
C ALA A 19 -9.54 7.38 -23.69
N SER A 20 -8.29 7.87 -23.62
CA SER A 20 -7.39 7.54 -22.50
C SER A 20 -7.75 8.26 -21.21
N LEU A 21 -8.28 9.49 -21.28
CA LEU A 21 -8.82 10.20 -20.11
C LEU A 21 -10.08 9.52 -19.52
N VAL A 22 -10.96 8.95 -20.36
CA VAL A 22 -12.14 8.18 -19.89
C VAL A 22 -11.71 6.86 -19.22
N SER A 23 -10.63 6.24 -19.69
CA SER A 23 -10.07 5.02 -19.07
C SER A 23 -9.34 5.31 -17.75
N LEU A 24 -8.76 6.50 -17.59
CA LEU A 24 -8.06 6.93 -16.36
C LEU A 24 -8.99 7.52 -15.28
N SER A 25 -10.25 7.80 -15.60
CA SER A 25 -11.21 8.45 -14.68
C SER A 25 -12.16 7.48 -13.97
N HIS A 26 -11.97 6.16 -14.09
CA HIS A 26 -12.94 5.17 -13.62
C HIS A 26 -12.40 4.02 -12.76
N ALA A 27 -11.16 4.05 -12.28
CA ALA A 27 -10.78 3.17 -11.17
C ALA A 27 -11.19 3.83 -9.85
N ALA A 28 -12.49 3.88 -9.57
CA ALA A 28 -12.95 4.17 -8.21
C ALA A 28 -12.27 3.17 -7.26
N PRO A 29 -11.76 3.62 -6.10
CA PRO A 29 -11.10 2.71 -5.18
C PRO A 29 -12.08 1.61 -4.79
N LEU A 30 -11.67 0.35 -4.96
CA LEU A 30 -12.51 -0.82 -4.63
C LEU A 30 -12.89 -0.84 -3.16
N ILE A 31 -11.95 -0.38 -2.32
CA ILE A 31 -12.14 -0.12 -0.90
C ILE A 31 -11.94 1.37 -0.66
N VAL A 32 -12.99 2.06 -0.22
CA VAL A 32 -12.97 3.48 0.12
C VAL A 32 -12.39 3.65 1.52
N LEU A 33 -11.40 4.54 1.64
CA LEU A 33 -10.75 4.91 2.89
C LEU A 33 -11.15 6.34 3.33
N PRO A 34 -11.32 6.59 4.64
CA PRO A 34 -11.38 7.94 5.22
C PRO A 34 -10.12 8.75 4.86
N ALA A 35 -10.24 9.63 3.86
CA ALA A 35 -9.11 10.37 3.33
C ALA A 35 -8.86 11.68 4.08
N GLY A 36 -7.59 12.04 4.27
CA GLY A 36 -7.19 13.23 5.02
C GLY A 36 -7.00 12.99 6.53
N GLU A 37 -7.08 11.74 6.97
CA GLU A 37 -6.78 11.30 8.33
C GLU A 37 -6.16 9.89 8.34
N ILE A 38 -5.78 9.41 9.53
CA ILE A 38 -5.36 8.02 9.70
C ILE A 38 -6.60 7.12 9.61
N THR A 39 -6.57 6.22 8.64
CA THR A 39 -7.53 5.13 8.50
C THR A 39 -7.01 3.93 9.26
N ARG A 40 -7.87 3.36 10.10
CA ARG A 40 -7.64 2.12 10.84
C ARG A 40 -8.42 0.97 10.21
N LEU A 41 -7.69 -0.07 9.82
CA LEU A 41 -8.22 -1.36 9.40
C LEU A 41 -8.06 -2.35 10.56
N SER A 42 -9.14 -2.68 11.24
CA SER A 42 -9.12 -3.75 12.25
C SER A 42 -9.25 -5.10 11.56
N TYR A 43 -8.48 -6.09 12.02
CA TYR A 43 -8.48 -7.42 11.43
C TYR A 43 -8.55 -8.53 12.47
N ALA A 44 -8.99 -9.69 12.00
CA ALA A 44 -8.91 -10.96 12.70
C ALA A 44 -8.39 -12.02 11.73
N GLY A 45 -7.66 -13.01 12.23
CA GLY A 45 -6.99 -13.98 11.38
C GLY A 45 -6.41 -15.15 12.13
N GLN A 46 -5.61 -15.91 11.39
CA GLN A 46 -4.95 -17.12 11.86
C GLN A 46 -3.54 -17.18 11.31
N GLU A 47 -2.64 -17.73 12.11
CA GLU A 47 -1.25 -17.92 11.72
C GLU A 47 -0.72 -19.27 12.19
N PHE A 48 0.38 -19.69 11.56
CA PHE A 48 1.16 -20.85 11.98
C PHE A 48 2.63 -20.52 12.03
N PHE A 49 3.30 -21.22 12.95
CA PHE A 49 4.75 -21.18 13.12
C PHE A 49 5.38 -22.37 12.38
N ASP A 50 6.25 -22.05 11.44
CA ASP A 50 7.01 -22.99 10.60
C ASP A 50 8.44 -23.06 11.13
N ASP A 51 8.64 -23.94 12.12
CA ASP A 51 9.93 -24.27 12.73
C ASP A 51 10.84 -24.96 11.70
N LYS A 52 11.85 -24.24 11.22
CA LYS A 52 12.74 -24.70 10.15
C LYS A 52 13.83 -25.62 10.65
N ASN A 53 14.21 -25.51 11.92
CA ASN A 53 15.35 -26.24 12.46
C ASN A 53 14.93 -27.40 13.39
N GLY A 54 13.64 -27.49 13.74
CA GLY A 54 13.02 -28.55 14.52
C GLY A 54 13.30 -28.49 16.02
N ASN A 55 13.74 -27.35 16.55
CA ASN A 55 14.09 -27.20 17.96
C ASN A 55 12.91 -26.78 18.87
N HIS A 56 11.74 -26.54 18.28
CA HIS A 56 10.51 -26.13 18.94
C HIS A 56 10.59 -24.78 19.68
N LEU A 57 11.49 -23.90 19.26
CA LEU A 57 11.67 -22.55 19.78
C LEU A 57 11.63 -21.55 18.63
N PRO A 58 10.95 -20.40 18.77
CA PRO A 58 10.95 -19.37 17.74
C PRO A 58 12.34 -18.71 17.68
N ASP A 59 13.12 -19.02 16.65
CA ASP A 59 14.44 -18.44 16.46
C ASP A 59 14.75 -18.03 15.02
N ARG A 60 15.88 -17.33 14.85
CA ARG A 60 16.35 -16.83 13.57
C ARG A 60 16.31 -17.89 12.47
N GLY A 61 15.53 -17.61 11.43
CA GLY A 61 15.34 -18.48 10.26
C GLY A 61 13.99 -19.18 10.23
N ASP A 62 13.27 -19.23 11.36
CA ASP A 62 11.90 -19.70 11.39
C ASP A 62 10.94 -18.68 10.79
N VAL A 63 9.72 -19.14 10.47
CA VAL A 63 8.78 -18.34 9.69
C VAL A 63 7.38 -18.37 10.32
N PHE A 64 6.76 -17.20 10.43
CA PHE A 64 5.34 -17.07 10.73
C PHE A 64 4.57 -16.78 9.44
N LYS A 65 3.49 -17.53 9.21
CA LYS A 65 2.66 -17.41 8.02
C LYS A 65 1.19 -17.40 8.41
N GLY A 66 0.39 -16.64 7.69
CA GLY A 66 -1.02 -16.56 8.06
C GLY A 66 -1.90 -15.86 7.05
N ILE A 67 -3.16 -15.79 7.45
CA ILE A 67 -4.23 -15.07 6.78
C ILE A 67 -4.93 -14.15 7.77
N VAL A 68 -5.29 -12.96 7.33
CA VAL A 68 -6.14 -12.03 8.10
C VAL A 68 -7.27 -11.54 7.21
N ASN A 69 -8.40 -11.19 7.81
CA ASN A 69 -9.48 -10.50 7.12
C ASN A 69 -9.79 -9.22 7.86
N ILE A 70 -9.95 -8.13 7.11
CA ILE A 70 -10.37 -6.86 7.67
C ILE A 70 -11.84 -6.97 8.07
N THR A 71 -12.11 -6.67 9.33
CA THR A 71 -13.46 -6.70 9.92
C THR A 71 -14.04 -5.31 10.13
N ARG A 72 -13.19 -4.27 10.13
CA ARG A 72 -13.62 -2.88 10.32
C ARG A 72 -12.70 -1.89 9.60
N ILE A 73 -13.29 -0.85 9.03
CA ILE A 73 -12.59 0.29 8.41
C ILE A 73 -13.15 1.57 9.03
N HIS A 74 -12.31 2.36 9.69
CA HIS A 74 -12.77 3.63 10.26
C HIS A 74 -11.68 4.70 10.31
N GLY A 75 -12.11 5.96 10.31
CA GLY A 75 -11.22 7.11 10.53
C GLY A 75 -10.94 7.29 12.02
N VAL A 76 -9.66 7.42 12.39
CA VAL A 76 -9.27 7.50 13.81
C VAL A 76 -9.69 8.84 14.43
N ALA A 77 -9.57 9.95 13.69
CA ALA A 77 -9.88 11.27 14.23
C ALA A 77 -11.37 11.59 14.11
N SER A 78 -11.98 11.27 12.98
CA SER A 78 -13.40 11.56 12.72
C SER A 78 -14.35 10.53 13.34
N GLY A 79 -13.89 9.29 13.56
CA GLY A 79 -14.74 8.17 13.94
C GLY A 79 -15.65 7.66 12.81
N ALA A 80 -15.47 8.15 11.58
CA ALA A 80 -16.31 7.76 10.44
C ALA A 80 -16.13 6.28 10.13
N ASP A 81 -17.23 5.54 10.04
CA ASP A 81 -17.23 4.10 9.80
C ASP A 81 -17.53 3.80 8.32
N PHE A 82 -16.61 3.09 7.67
CA PHE A 82 -16.67 2.71 6.28
C PHE A 82 -16.87 1.19 6.11
N SER A 83 -17.15 0.46 7.19
CA SER A 83 -17.19 -1.01 7.20
C SER A 83 -18.38 -1.60 6.44
N SER A 84 -19.41 -0.81 6.12
CA SER A 84 -20.57 -1.29 5.35
C SER A 84 -20.18 -1.82 3.97
N GLN A 85 -19.09 -1.33 3.37
CA GLN A 85 -18.57 -1.84 2.10
C GLN A 85 -18.06 -3.29 2.17
N LEU A 86 -17.75 -3.79 3.37
CA LEU A 86 -17.32 -5.19 3.61
C LEU A 86 -18.51 -6.17 3.53
N ALA A 87 -19.74 -5.66 3.40
CA ALA A 87 -20.90 -6.48 3.06
C ALA A 87 -20.76 -7.07 1.64
N ASP A 88 -20.26 -6.28 0.68
CA ASP A 88 -20.17 -6.65 -0.74
C ASP A 88 -18.73 -6.92 -1.21
N ASN A 89 -17.75 -6.44 -0.44
CA ASN A 89 -16.32 -6.68 -0.65
C ASN A 89 -15.72 -7.46 0.51
N GLU A 90 -14.57 -8.07 0.28
CA GLU A 90 -13.75 -8.70 1.30
C GLU A 90 -12.32 -8.20 1.12
N LEU A 91 -11.63 -7.91 2.23
CA LEU A 91 -10.24 -7.48 2.21
C LEU A 91 -9.40 -8.46 3.02
N THR A 92 -8.77 -9.39 2.30
CA THR A 92 -8.05 -10.52 2.87
C THR A 92 -6.55 -10.29 2.74
N GLY A 93 -5.84 -10.35 3.85
CA GLY A 93 -4.38 -10.33 3.93
C GLY A 93 -3.81 -11.74 3.96
N ARG A 94 -2.75 -11.97 3.20
CA ARG A 94 -1.88 -13.15 3.32
C ARG A 94 -0.48 -12.67 3.64
N PHE A 95 0.18 -13.32 4.59
CA PHE A 95 1.50 -12.89 5.02
C PHE A 95 2.44 -14.04 5.34
N GLN A 96 3.72 -13.71 5.27
CA GLN A 96 4.85 -14.52 5.68
C GLN A 96 5.96 -13.60 6.17
N PHE A 97 6.46 -13.83 7.39
CA PHE A 97 7.60 -13.11 7.96
C PHE A 97 8.59 -14.08 8.58
N SER A 98 9.87 -13.90 8.26
CA SER A 98 10.95 -14.65 8.90
C SER A 98 11.44 -13.96 10.16
N ILE A 99 11.78 -14.74 11.17
CA ILE A 99 12.48 -14.25 12.36
C ILE A 99 13.93 -13.96 11.97
N ILE A 100 14.40 -12.75 12.28
CA ILE A 100 15.76 -12.31 11.97
C ILE A 100 16.66 -12.22 13.21
N ASP A 101 16.06 -12.02 14.38
CA ASP A 101 16.76 -11.99 15.66
C ASP A 101 15.79 -12.28 16.83
N GLN A 102 16.34 -12.59 18.02
CA GLN A 102 15.56 -12.85 19.23
C GLN A 102 16.34 -12.57 20.53
N SER A 103 15.63 -12.28 21.63
CA SER A 103 16.23 -12.29 22.98
C SER A 103 16.44 -13.72 23.49
N SER A 104 17.36 -13.88 24.45
CA SER A 104 17.68 -15.21 25.02
C SER A 104 16.53 -15.88 25.78
N ASP A 105 15.52 -15.11 26.18
CA ASP A 105 14.31 -15.58 26.87
C ASP A 105 13.07 -15.64 25.95
N PHE A 106 13.22 -15.33 24.66
CA PHE A 106 12.14 -15.21 23.68
C PHE A 106 11.03 -14.22 24.09
N GLY A 107 11.32 -13.32 25.04
CA GLY A 107 10.45 -12.20 25.38
C GLY A 107 10.42 -11.12 24.29
N HIS A 108 11.39 -11.19 23.37
CA HIS A 108 11.54 -10.31 22.22
C HIS A 108 11.87 -11.13 20.96
N LEU A 109 11.11 -10.94 19.89
CA LEU A 109 11.42 -11.45 18.54
C LEU A 109 11.45 -10.30 17.54
N GLU A 110 12.41 -10.34 16.63
CA GLU A 110 12.50 -9.41 15.52
C GLU A 110 12.14 -10.10 14.21
N PHE A 111 11.30 -9.45 13.41
CA PHE A 111 10.94 -9.95 12.09
C PHE A 111 11.54 -9.09 11.00
N GLY A 112 11.97 -9.74 9.93
CA GLY A 112 12.42 -9.09 8.71
C GLY A 112 11.51 -9.41 7.52
N LEU A 113 11.60 -8.57 6.48
CA LEU A 113 11.15 -8.92 5.14
C LEU A 113 12.33 -9.48 4.35
N LEU A 114 12.67 -10.76 4.58
CA LEU A 114 13.71 -11.46 3.81
C LEU A 114 13.21 -11.84 2.41
N PRO A 115 14.09 -12.24 1.46
CA PRO A 115 13.65 -12.71 0.16
C PRO A 115 12.62 -13.85 0.28
N GLY A 116 11.39 -13.60 -0.19
CA GLY A 116 10.26 -14.53 -0.10
C GLY A 116 9.23 -14.18 0.97
N ASP A 117 9.54 -13.26 1.88
CA ASP A 117 8.60 -12.73 2.87
C ASP A 117 7.74 -11.61 2.27
N PHE A 118 6.53 -11.47 2.79
CA PHE A 118 5.56 -10.49 2.30
C PHE A 118 4.40 -10.30 3.27
N PHE A 119 3.69 -9.19 3.09
CA PHE A 119 2.32 -9.03 3.56
C PHE A 119 1.51 -8.40 2.44
N ASN A 120 0.50 -9.11 1.93
CA ASN A 120 -0.27 -8.66 0.77
C ASN A 120 -1.76 -8.71 1.07
N PHE A 121 -2.44 -7.60 0.80
CA PHE A 121 -3.89 -7.50 0.84
C PHE A 121 -4.50 -7.68 -0.57
N TYR A 122 -5.59 -8.42 -0.62
CA TYR A 122 -6.37 -8.71 -1.81
C TYR A 122 -7.85 -8.38 -1.56
N VAL A 123 -8.50 -7.78 -2.56
CA VAL A 123 -9.92 -7.44 -2.53
C VAL A 123 -10.72 -8.48 -3.29
N GLY A 124 -11.53 -9.26 -2.57
CA GLY A 124 -12.57 -10.12 -3.15
C GLY A 124 -13.89 -9.37 -3.30
N GLN A 125 -14.71 -9.73 -4.30
CA GLN A 125 -16.02 -9.11 -4.53
C GLN A 125 -17.10 -10.18 -4.72
N GLY A 126 -18.35 -9.85 -4.36
CA GLY A 126 -19.52 -10.70 -4.60
C GLY A 126 -19.64 -11.90 -3.66
N SER A 127 -20.42 -12.92 -4.05
CA SER A 127 -20.71 -14.10 -3.21
C SER A 127 -19.54 -15.06 -3.06
N THR A 128 -18.48 -14.91 -3.87
CA THR A 128 -17.30 -15.76 -3.92
C THR A 128 -16.21 -15.37 -2.92
N LYS A 129 -16.53 -14.58 -1.88
CA LYS A 129 -15.63 -14.19 -0.78
C LYS A 129 -14.62 -15.29 -0.41
N ASN A 130 -13.36 -14.90 -0.24
CA ASN A 130 -12.19 -15.78 -0.27
C ASN A 130 -11.70 -16.17 1.13
N PHE A 131 -12.04 -15.41 2.17
CA PHE A 131 -11.71 -15.73 3.55
C PHE A 131 -12.72 -16.74 4.10
N ASP A 132 -12.36 -18.01 3.98
CA ASP A 132 -12.97 -19.08 4.75
C ASP A 132 -11.87 -19.81 5.51
N PRO A 133 -11.62 -19.45 6.78
CA PRO A 133 -10.55 -20.07 7.56
C PRO A 133 -10.84 -21.55 7.82
N SER A 134 -12.09 -22.03 7.66
CA SER A 134 -12.44 -23.45 7.82
C SER A 134 -12.10 -24.29 6.59
N SER A 135 -11.82 -23.65 5.44
CA SER A 135 -11.48 -24.35 4.21
C SER A 135 -10.08 -24.94 4.26
N SER A 136 -9.91 -26.16 3.73
CA SER A 136 -8.59 -26.81 3.62
C SER A 136 -7.62 -26.10 2.69
N ASN A 137 -8.11 -25.26 1.76
CA ASN A 137 -7.31 -24.44 0.86
C ASN A 137 -7.35 -22.94 1.19
N ALA A 138 -7.71 -22.57 2.43
CA ALA A 138 -7.84 -21.17 2.84
C ALA A 138 -6.60 -20.32 2.55
N TYR A 139 -5.40 -20.88 2.78
CA TYR A 139 -4.14 -20.19 2.56
C TYR A 139 -3.89 -19.84 1.09
N ASP A 140 -4.25 -20.73 0.17
CA ASP A 140 -4.10 -20.49 -1.28
C ASP A 140 -5.13 -19.47 -1.78
N ARG A 141 -6.38 -19.58 -1.30
CA ARG A 141 -7.48 -18.71 -1.68
C ARG A 141 -7.34 -17.26 -1.21
N ALA A 142 -6.53 -17.02 -0.17
CA ALA A 142 -6.31 -15.67 0.36
C ALA A 142 -5.78 -14.66 -0.67
N SER A 143 -5.21 -15.15 -1.79
CA SER A 143 -4.74 -14.33 -2.91
C SER A 143 -5.65 -14.31 -4.15
N ASP A 144 -6.84 -14.91 -4.11
CA ASP A 144 -7.74 -15.04 -5.26
C ASP A 144 -8.40 -13.71 -5.69
N GLY A 145 -8.29 -12.66 -4.85
CA GLY A 145 -8.84 -11.33 -5.11
C GLY A 145 -7.93 -10.43 -5.95
N GLN A 146 -8.39 -9.20 -6.21
CA GLN A 146 -7.55 -8.17 -6.82
C GLN A 146 -6.50 -7.68 -5.82
N PHE A 147 -5.24 -7.76 -6.18
CA PHE A 147 -4.14 -7.24 -5.35
C PHE A 147 -4.28 -5.74 -5.10
N TRP A 148 -4.29 -5.35 -3.83
CA TRP A 148 -4.64 -4.00 -3.39
C TRP A 148 -3.47 -3.25 -2.74
N LEU A 149 -2.78 -3.88 -1.81
CA LEU A 149 -1.66 -3.29 -1.08
C LEU A 149 -0.66 -4.39 -0.72
N GLY A 150 0.64 -4.09 -0.83
CA GLY A 150 1.69 -5.04 -0.49
C GLY A 150 2.88 -4.45 0.25
N LEU A 151 3.45 -5.28 1.11
CA LEU A 151 4.77 -5.16 1.72
C LEU A 151 5.64 -6.30 1.19
N GLN A 152 6.81 -5.93 0.69
CA GLN A 152 7.80 -6.84 0.11
C GLN A 152 9.20 -6.32 0.46
N PRO A 153 10.26 -7.13 0.29
CA PRO A 153 11.62 -6.67 0.53
C PRO A 153 11.96 -5.42 -0.31
N GLY A 154 12.61 -4.43 0.32
CA GLY A 154 13.09 -3.21 -0.36
C GLY A 154 12.53 -1.89 0.17
N GLY A 155 11.45 -1.92 0.95
CA GLY A 155 10.98 -0.78 1.76
C GLY A 155 11.54 -0.82 3.18
N VAL A 156 11.31 0.24 3.97
CA VAL A 156 11.53 0.17 5.42
C VAL A 156 10.58 -0.87 5.99
N PHE A 157 11.11 -1.79 6.78
CA PHE A 157 10.32 -2.69 7.60
C PHE A 157 11.08 -2.97 8.88
N GLU A 158 10.45 -2.65 10.00
CA GLU A 158 10.96 -2.93 11.33
C GLU A 158 9.82 -3.48 12.15
N SER A 159 10.04 -4.61 12.81
CA SER A 159 8.99 -5.31 13.51
C SER A 159 9.53 -6.00 14.75
N VAL A 160 8.81 -5.83 15.86
CA VAL A 160 9.16 -6.39 17.15
C VAL A 160 7.95 -7.07 17.77
N ASN A 161 8.22 -8.17 18.44
CA ASN A 161 7.28 -8.88 19.31
C ASN A 161 7.70 -8.62 20.74
N ASP A 162 6.87 -7.94 21.53
CA ASP A 162 7.17 -7.72 22.94
C ASP A 162 6.14 -8.43 23.83
N ARG A 163 6.65 -9.25 24.74
CA ARG A 163 5.84 -9.85 25.81
C ARG A 163 5.38 -8.77 26.78
N GLN A 164 4.07 -8.65 26.92
CA GLN A 164 3.42 -7.68 27.79
C GLN A 164 3.37 -8.19 29.24
N PRO A 165 3.29 -7.30 30.25
CA PRO A 165 3.25 -7.70 31.67
C PRO A 165 2.06 -8.60 32.04
N ASN A 166 0.96 -8.50 31.30
CA ASN A 166 -0.23 -9.35 31.45
C ASN A 166 -0.06 -10.76 30.82
N GLY A 167 1.11 -11.05 30.24
CA GLY A 167 1.43 -12.31 29.58
C GLY A 167 0.98 -12.40 28.12
N SER A 168 0.28 -11.40 27.57
CA SER A 168 -0.02 -11.34 26.14
C SER A 168 1.21 -10.93 25.35
N THR A 169 1.16 -11.15 24.03
CA THR A 169 2.21 -10.73 23.13
C THR A 169 1.68 -9.66 22.19
N LEU A 170 2.41 -8.55 22.10
CA LEU A 170 2.09 -7.45 21.19
C LEU A 170 3.19 -7.37 20.13
N ASN A 171 2.82 -7.62 18.88
CA ASN A 171 3.68 -7.33 17.75
C ASN A 171 3.42 -5.90 17.27
N ARG A 172 4.49 -5.17 17.03
CA ARG A 172 4.47 -3.81 16.46
C ARG A 172 5.35 -3.82 15.24
N ALA A 173 4.83 -3.34 14.12
CA ALA A 173 5.65 -3.14 12.92
C ALA A 173 5.46 -1.75 12.33
N TRP A 174 6.53 -1.21 11.77
CA TRP A 174 6.57 -0.01 10.95
C TRP A 174 6.98 -0.42 9.55
N ALA A 175 6.21 -0.02 8.54
CA ALA A 175 6.44 -0.48 7.18
C ALA A 175 6.17 0.60 6.13
N ASP A 176 7.02 0.63 5.10
CA ASP A 176 6.72 1.30 3.84
C ASP A 176 5.99 0.36 2.89
N ILE A 177 4.95 0.88 2.25
CA ILE A 177 4.16 0.14 1.28
C ILE A 177 4.95 0.04 -0.02
N THR A 178 5.28 -1.19 -0.44
CA THR A 178 6.04 -1.43 -1.67
C THR A 178 5.16 -1.55 -2.91
N ALA A 179 3.88 -1.85 -2.73
CA ALA A 179 2.90 -1.81 -3.79
C ALA A 179 1.57 -1.21 -3.30
N ASN A 180 1.08 -0.20 -4.00
CA ASN A 180 -0.11 0.56 -3.62
C ASN A 180 -1.06 0.69 -4.81
N ASN A 181 -2.10 -0.16 -4.82
CA ASN A 181 -3.20 -0.11 -5.78
C ASN A 181 -4.50 0.39 -5.10
N THR A 182 -4.37 1.14 -4.00
CA THR A 182 -5.52 1.60 -3.23
C THR A 182 -6.30 2.73 -3.90
N GLY A 183 -5.65 3.44 -4.84
CA GLY A 183 -6.17 4.69 -5.42
C GLY A 183 -5.94 5.91 -4.54
N TYR A 184 -5.19 5.76 -3.44
CA TYR A 184 -4.81 6.84 -2.53
C TYR A 184 -3.30 7.02 -2.50
N PHE A 185 -2.86 8.26 -2.28
CA PHE A 185 -1.50 8.52 -1.84
C PHE A 185 -1.38 8.16 -0.35
N LEU A 186 -0.51 7.21 -0.01
CA LEU A 186 -0.25 6.85 1.38
C LEU A 186 0.94 7.66 1.89
N ARG A 187 0.67 8.56 2.84
CA ARG A 187 1.68 9.48 3.36
C ARG A 187 2.57 8.78 4.38
N SER A 188 3.89 8.96 4.25
CA SER A 188 4.84 8.62 5.31
C SER A 188 4.81 9.69 6.40
N ASP A 189 4.61 9.28 7.65
CA ASP A 189 4.59 10.15 8.83
C ASP A 189 4.97 9.33 10.09
N LEU A 190 5.14 10.01 11.22
CA LEU A 190 5.32 9.40 12.55
C LEU A 190 3.97 8.93 13.11
N LEU A 191 3.40 7.90 12.48
CA LEU A 191 2.00 7.49 12.70
C LEU A 191 1.70 7.15 14.16
N ARG A 192 2.61 6.46 14.87
CA ARG A 192 2.37 6.11 16.28
C ARG A 192 2.32 7.35 17.16
N THR A 193 3.22 8.30 16.93
CA THR A 193 3.24 9.60 17.60
C THR A 193 1.93 10.34 17.37
N ILE A 194 1.42 10.39 16.14
CA ILE A 194 0.13 11.03 15.80
C ILE A 194 -1.04 10.34 16.52
N LEU A 195 -0.99 9.01 16.62
CA LEU A 195 -2.01 8.20 17.31
C LEU A 195 -1.90 8.25 18.84
N GLY A 196 -0.87 8.90 19.41
CA GLY A 196 -0.59 8.87 20.85
C GLY A 196 -0.26 7.46 21.37
N LYS A 197 0.20 6.57 20.51
CA LYS A 197 0.66 5.21 20.86
C LYS A 197 2.12 5.26 21.29
N ASP A 198 2.55 4.29 22.10
CA ASP A 198 3.97 4.14 22.45
C ASP A 198 4.78 3.88 21.18
N ALA A 199 5.64 4.84 20.84
CA ALA A 199 6.45 4.85 19.64
C ALA A 199 7.88 4.34 19.87
N GLN A 200 8.19 3.89 21.08
CA GLN A 200 9.51 3.36 21.42
C GLN A 200 9.51 1.84 21.45
N HIS A 201 10.62 1.26 21.00
CA HIS A 201 10.87 -0.17 21.11
C HIS A 201 12.38 -0.43 21.18
N ARG A 202 12.72 -1.68 21.45
CA ARG A 202 14.09 -2.16 21.43
C ARG A 202 14.34 -2.98 20.18
N VAL A 203 15.54 -2.86 19.63
CA VAL A 203 16.10 -3.74 18.60
C VAL A 203 17.47 -4.18 19.12
N GLY A 204 17.61 -5.46 19.44
CA GLY A 204 18.70 -5.98 20.26
C GLY A 204 18.91 -5.17 21.55
N ASN A 205 20.04 -4.46 21.64
CA ASN A 205 20.41 -3.63 22.79
C ASN A 205 20.17 -2.12 22.59
N GLN A 206 19.60 -1.71 21.45
CA GLN A 206 19.38 -0.31 21.12
C GLN A 206 17.91 0.07 21.31
N PHE A 207 17.68 1.27 21.83
CA PHE A 207 16.34 1.87 21.87
C PHE A 207 16.11 2.68 20.61
N HIS A 208 15.03 2.36 19.90
CA HIS A 208 14.59 3.07 18.71
C HIS A 208 13.35 3.92 19.05
N GLY A 209 13.19 5.02 18.32
CA GLY A 209 12.01 5.88 18.40
C GLY A 209 11.05 5.59 17.24
N ASP A 210 10.09 6.48 17.05
CA ASP A 210 9.13 6.34 15.96
C ASP A 210 9.80 6.40 14.59
N HIS A 211 9.17 5.77 13.59
CA HIS A 211 9.64 5.77 12.22
C HIS A 211 8.66 6.55 11.33
N SER A 212 9.21 7.30 10.37
CA SER A 212 8.40 7.93 9.33
C SER A 212 8.06 6.88 8.26
N THR A 213 6.92 6.21 8.42
CA THR A 213 6.49 5.11 7.53
C THR A 213 5.07 5.31 7.03
N GLN A 214 4.69 4.55 6.01
CA GLN A 214 3.37 4.63 5.39
C GLN A 214 2.31 3.81 6.13
N ALA A 215 2.74 2.79 6.86
CA ALA A 215 1.87 1.93 7.64
C ALA A 215 2.48 1.55 9.00
N ILE A 216 1.60 1.24 9.94
CA ILE A 216 1.94 0.52 11.17
C ILE A 216 1.00 -0.66 11.39
N PHE A 217 1.52 -1.70 12.03
CA PHE A 217 0.78 -2.89 12.42
C PHE A 217 0.88 -3.06 13.93
N ASP A 218 -0.27 -3.28 14.58
CA ASP A 218 -0.33 -3.77 15.95
C ASP A 218 -1.08 -5.10 15.92
N ASN A 219 -0.38 -6.22 16.14
CA ASN A 219 -0.97 -7.56 16.16
C ASN A 219 -0.90 -8.17 17.55
N GLN A 220 -1.97 -8.83 17.98
CA GLN A 220 -2.03 -9.60 19.22
C GLN A 220 -2.38 -11.06 18.94
N VAL A 221 -1.72 -11.95 19.67
CA VAL A 221 -1.98 -13.39 19.62
C VAL A 221 -2.99 -13.75 20.70
N ALA A 222 -4.14 -14.31 20.29
CA ALA A 222 -5.27 -14.63 21.17
C ALA A 222 -5.19 -16.01 21.83
N GLY A 223 -4.27 -16.87 21.36
CA GLY A 223 -4.17 -18.27 21.76
C GLY A 223 -4.45 -19.23 20.60
N PRO A 224 -4.68 -20.53 20.89
CA PRO A 224 -4.80 -21.56 19.87
C PRO A 224 -5.93 -21.32 18.87
N SER A 225 -5.70 -21.64 17.60
CA SER A 225 -6.75 -21.65 16.57
C SER A 225 -7.80 -22.74 16.83
N SER A 226 -9.07 -22.43 16.61
CA SER A 226 -10.18 -23.40 16.65
C SER A 226 -10.52 -23.99 15.28
N PHE A 227 -9.79 -23.56 14.24
CA PHE A 227 -10.02 -23.91 12.84
C PHE A 227 -8.86 -24.83 12.34
N PRO A 228 -8.69 -25.13 11.03
CA PRO A 228 -8.05 -26.35 10.54
C PRO A 228 -6.63 -26.57 11.07
N SER A 229 -6.20 -27.84 11.06
CA SER A 229 -4.92 -28.32 11.61
C SER A 229 -3.66 -27.63 11.09
N GLN A 230 -3.75 -26.85 10.02
CA GLN A 230 -2.60 -26.12 9.46
C GLN A 230 -2.32 -24.79 10.18
N PHE A 231 -3.27 -24.23 10.94
CA PHE A 231 -3.07 -23.00 11.71
C PHE A 231 -2.99 -23.29 13.21
N THR A 232 -2.09 -22.60 13.91
CA THR A 232 -1.84 -22.84 15.34
C THR A 232 -2.39 -21.73 16.21
N PHE A 233 -2.44 -20.50 15.74
CA PHE A 233 -2.83 -19.35 16.55
C PHE A 233 -3.93 -18.52 15.89
N ASN A 234 -4.82 -17.98 16.72
CA ASN A 234 -5.72 -16.89 16.35
C ASN A 234 -5.03 -15.55 16.61
N ILE A 235 -5.18 -14.62 15.67
CA ILE A 235 -4.61 -13.27 15.75
C ILE A 235 -5.65 -12.20 15.50
N PHE A 236 -5.44 -11.03 16.08
CA PHE A 236 -6.26 -9.85 15.84
C PHE A 236 -5.42 -8.59 16.02
N GLY A 237 -5.81 -7.53 15.34
CA GLY A 237 -5.00 -6.33 15.38
C GLY A 237 -5.53 -5.17 14.57
N GLU A 238 -4.66 -4.19 14.39
CA GLU A 238 -4.91 -2.95 13.67
C GLU A 238 -3.80 -2.75 12.63
N PHE A 239 -4.21 -2.31 11.44
CA PHE A 239 -3.34 -1.80 10.40
C PHE A 239 -3.74 -0.36 10.14
N ASP A 240 -2.86 0.57 10.47
CA ASP A 240 -3.12 2.01 10.36
C ASP A 240 -2.33 2.60 9.18
N VAL A 241 -3.00 3.37 8.32
CA VAL A 241 -2.41 4.09 7.18
C VAL A 241 -2.96 5.51 7.10
N PHE A 242 -2.14 6.46 6.64
CA PHE A 242 -2.62 7.81 6.33
C PHE A 242 -2.92 7.94 4.84
N ALA A 243 -4.19 7.71 4.47
CA ALA A 243 -4.67 7.88 3.11
C ALA A 243 -4.95 9.36 2.80
N VAL A 244 -4.35 9.87 1.74
CA VAL A 244 -4.62 11.18 1.16
C VAL A 244 -5.16 10.96 -0.25
N PRO A 245 -6.18 11.72 -0.70
CA PRO A 245 -6.64 11.60 -2.08
C PRO A 245 -5.46 11.83 -3.02
N GLU A 246 -5.31 10.98 -4.04
CA GLU A 246 -4.38 11.31 -5.11
C GLU A 246 -4.78 12.65 -5.72
N PRO A 247 -3.84 13.57 -5.98
CA PRO A 247 -4.16 14.73 -6.78
C PRO A 247 -4.72 14.21 -8.11
N PRO A 248 -5.79 14.83 -8.66
CA PRO A 248 -6.46 14.30 -9.84
C PRO A 248 -5.47 14.21 -11.00
N THR A 249 -4.89 13.03 -11.18
CA THR A 249 -3.88 12.73 -12.21
C THR A 249 -4.36 13.13 -13.61
N PRO A 250 -5.66 12.97 -13.98
CA PRO A 250 -6.19 13.52 -15.22
C PRO A 250 -6.10 15.05 -15.31
N LEU A 251 -6.34 15.78 -14.22
CA LEU A 251 -6.20 17.24 -14.16
C LEU A 251 -4.74 17.66 -14.33
N LEU A 252 -3.80 16.96 -13.68
CA LEU A 252 -2.36 17.20 -13.81
C LEU A 252 -1.87 16.91 -15.24
N ILE A 253 -2.33 15.83 -15.85
CA ILE A 253 -2.05 15.49 -17.25
C ILE A 253 -2.65 16.56 -18.18
N LEU A 254 -3.90 16.98 -17.97
CA LEU A 254 -4.56 18.04 -18.75
C LEU A 254 -3.82 19.39 -18.62
N LEU A 255 -3.41 19.77 -17.41
CA LEU A 255 -2.58 20.95 -17.16
C LEU A 255 -1.24 20.86 -17.91
N GLY A 256 -0.55 19.72 -17.79
CA GLY A 256 0.72 19.46 -18.48
C GLY A 256 0.59 19.54 -20.01
N MET A 257 -0.48 18.97 -20.57
CA MET A 257 -0.79 19.06 -22.00
C MET A 257 -1.09 20.50 -22.44
N THR A 258 -1.84 21.26 -21.64
CA THR A 258 -2.22 22.65 -21.94
C THR A 258 -0.98 23.56 -21.93
N ILE A 259 -0.09 23.38 -20.95
CA ILE A 259 1.20 24.07 -20.86
C ILE A 259 2.09 23.70 -22.06
N GLY A 260 2.22 22.41 -22.38
CA GLY A 260 3.02 21.93 -23.52
C GLY A 260 2.55 22.49 -24.88
N LEU A 261 1.24 22.61 -25.10
CA LEU A 261 0.68 23.23 -26.30
C LEU A 261 0.99 24.73 -26.38
N SER A 262 1.01 25.42 -25.25
CA SER A 262 1.31 26.86 -25.17
C SER A 262 2.77 27.15 -25.55
N PHE A 263 3.72 26.32 -25.07
CA PHE A 263 5.14 26.44 -25.46
C PHE A 263 5.40 26.08 -26.93
N ARG A 264 4.69 25.08 -27.47
CA ARG A 264 4.82 24.71 -28.89
C ARG A 264 4.34 25.84 -29.82
N ARG A 265 3.33 26.61 -29.39
CA ARG A 265 2.82 27.78 -30.12
C ARG A 265 3.79 28.96 -30.08
N CYS A 266 4.40 29.23 -28.92
CA CYS A 266 5.44 30.26 -28.78
C CYS A 266 6.70 29.95 -29.62
N ARG A 267 7.18 28.71 -29.62
CA ARG A 267 8.37 28.31 -30.41
C ARG A 267 8.15 28.44 -31.92
N ASN A 268 6.94 28.12 -32.39
CA ASN A 268 6.54 28.31 -33.79
C ASN A 268 6.35 29.78 -34.18
N MET A 269 5.94 30.65 -33.25
CA MET A 269 5.94 32.10 -33.49
C MET A 269 7.36 32.67 -33.55
N SER A 270 8.24 32.25 -32.64
CA SER A 270 9.65 32.68 -32.62
C SER A 270 10.36 32.33 -33.93
N ARG A 271 10.18 31.12 -34.47
CA ARG A 271 10.75 30.74 -35.78
C ARG A 271 10.20 31.58 -36.93
N ARG A 272 8.89 31.83 -36.97
CA ARG A 272 8.29 32.67 -38.02
C ARG A 272 8.74 34.13 -37.96
N LEU A 273 9.04 34.64 -36.76
CA LEU A 273 9.62 35.96 -36.59
C LEU A 273 11.09 35.98 -37.03
N GLN A 274 11.88 34.97 -36.67
CA GLN A 274 13.25 34.82 -37.18
C GLN A 274 13.29 34.71 -38.71
N ASP A 275 12.50 33.83 -39.32
CA ASP A 275 12.46 33.65 -40.78
C ASP A 275 11.97 34.90 -41.55
N ARG A 276 11.27 35.83 -40.88
CA ARG A 276 10.91 37.14 -41.46
C ARG A 276 12.00 38.20 -41.34
N ILE A 277 12.91 38.05 -40.38
CA ILE A 277 14.01 39.00 -40.15
C ILE A 277 15.26 38.60 -40.94
N THR A 278 15.53 37.31 -41.13
CA THR A 278 16.70 36.82 -41.87
C THR A 278 16.85 37.34 -43.31
N PRO A 279 15.80 37.52 -44.14
CA PRO A 279 15.98 38.02 -45.50
C PRO A 279 16.29 39.54 -45.58
N LEU A 280 16.13 40.30 -44.49
CA LEU A 280 16.43 41.74 -44.50
C LEU A 280 17.92 42.06 -44.32
N ASN A 281 18.72 41.15 -43.76
CA ASN A 281 20.15 41.38 -43.53
C ASN A 281 21.07 40.84 -44.64
N ALA A 282 20.55 40.06 -45.59
CA ALA A 282 21.33 39.51 -46.70
C ALA A 282 21.38 40.42 -47.95
N ALA A 283 20.67 41.55 -47.94
CA ALA A 283 20.62 42.49 -49.06
C ALA A 283 21.52 43.73 -48.89
N GLY A 284 22.38 43.76 -47.87
CA GLY A 284 23.14 44.96 -47.46
C GLY A 284 24.66 44.82 -47.43
N SER A 285 25.26 43.82 -48.08
CA SER A 285 26.71 43.70 -48.21
C SER A 285 27.11 43.60 -49.68
N SER A 286 27.27 44.77 -50.30
CA SER A 286 28.08 45.00 -51.50
C SER A 286 29.19 45.97 -51.14
#